data_AF-A0A0D2MYB4-F1
#
_entry.id   AF-A0A0D2MYB4-F1
#
_cell.length_a   1.000
_cell.length_b   1.000
_cell.length_c   1.000
_cell.angle_alpha   90.00
_cell.angle_beta   90.00
_cell.angle_gamma   90.00
#
_symmetry.space_group_name_H-M   'P 1'
#
loop_
_entity.id
_entity.type
_entity.pdbx_description
1 polymer ?
#
loop_
_entity_poly.entity_id
_entity_poly.type
_entity_poly.pdbx_seq_one_letter_code
_entity_poly.pdbx_strand_id
1 'polypeptide(L)'
;GKYSVEIGSNMFEFYNAELAPPAGIAGKNYSWAIHHEAHPHRYSVSWTISRSPDTPDRCHFFLARYGFCIHQAPNTLIVWIPSEAHRTSLPDACP
;
A
#
# COMPACT_ATOMS: atom_id res chain seq x y z
N GLY A 1 -0.68 19.18 -8.31
CA GLY A 1 -1.77 18.30 -7.85
C GLY A 1 -2.93 19.12 -7.34
N LYS A 2 -4.07 18.47 -7.08
CA LYS A 2 -5.23 19.07 -6.39
C LYS A 2 -5.24 18.60 -4.94
N TYR A 3 -5.39 19.51 -3.99
CA TYR A 3 -5.61 19.18 -2.57
C TYR A 3 -6.61 20.14 -1.95
N SER A 4 -7.22 19.75 -0.83
CA SER A 4 -8.18 20.56 -0.09
C SER A 4 -7.78 20.72 1.37
N VAL A 5 -8.04 21.89 1.94
CA VAL A 5 -7.81 22.18 3.36
C VAL A 5 -9.11 22.72 3.96
N GLU A 6 -9.47 22.21 5.13
CA GLU A 6 -10.59 22.70 5.91
C GLU A 6 -10.09 23.77 6.91
N ILE A 7 -10.68 24.97 6.85
CA ILE A 7 -10.39 26.06 7.80
C ILE A 7 -11.73 26.60 8.33
N GLY A 8 -12.02 26.31 9.59
CA GLY A 8 -13.33 26.58 10.18
C GLY A 8 -14.40 25.71 9.52
N SER A 9 -15.47 26.33 9.01
CA SER A 9 -16.56 25.65 8.29
C SER A 9 -16.41 25.67 6.77
N ASN A 10 -15.25 26.08 6.25
CA ASN A 10 -15.03 26.27 4.82
C ASN A 10 -13.99 25.28 4.27
N MET A 11 -14.29 24.70 3.11
CA MET A 11 -13.38 23.85 2.34
C MET A 11 -12.69 24.70 1.27
N PHE A 12 -11.35 24.76 1.30
CA PHE A 12 -10.55 25.47 0.30
C PHE A 12 -9.89 24.46 -0.63
N GLU A 13 -10.06 24.63 -1.94
CA GLU A 13 -9.44 23.78 -2.95
C GLU A 13 -8.27 24.50 -3.63
N PHE A 14 -7.12 23.83 -3.66
CA PHE A 14 -5.90 24.31 -4.30
C PHE A 14 -5.64 23.53 -5.58
N TYR A 15 -5.33 24.27 -6.65
CA TYR A 15 -5.07 23.73 -7.98
C TYR A 15 -3.61 23.96 -8.37
N ASN A 16 -3.06 23.06 -9.18
CA ASN A 16 -1.68 23.16 -9.70
C ASN A 16 -0.58 23.27 -8.62
N ALA A 17 -0.83 22.78 -7.42
CA ALA A 17 0.17 22.82 -6.36
C ALA A 17 1.32 21.84 -6.61
N GLU A 18 2.54 22.24 -6.27
CA GLU A 18 3.64 21.30 -6.07
C GLU A 18 3.28 20.40 -4.88
N LEU A 19 3.03 19.11 -5.13
CA LEU A 19 2.75 18.18 -4.06
C LEU A 19 4.07 17.78 -3.40
N ALA A 20 4.03 17.51 -2.09
CA ALA A 20 5.17 16.94 -1.39
C ALA A 20 5.72 15.74 -2.18
N PRO A 21 7.06 15.58 -2.26
CA PRO A 21 7.64 14.47 -2.98
C PRO A 21 7.07 13.15 -2.44
N PRO A 22 6.88 12.13 -3.29
CA PRO A 22 6.41 10.82 -2.84
C PRO A 22 7.30 10.33 -1.69
N ALA A 23 6.70 10.13 -0.52
CA ALA A 23 7.39 9.49 0.58
C ALA A 23 7.38 7.97 0.35
N GLY A 24 8.52 7.33 0.56
CA GLY A 24 8.67 5.88 0.48
C GLY A 24 8.90 5.28 1.86
N ILE A 25 8.40 4.06 2.07
CA ILE A 25 8.70 3.26 3.26
C ILE A 25 9.45 2.01 2.78
N ALA A 26 10.52 1.66 3.50
CA ALA A 26 11.18 0.37 3.36
C ALA A 26 10.88 -0.48 4.60
N GLY A 27 10.50 -1.74 4.39
CA GLY A 27 10.19 -2.67 5.46
C GLY A 27 10.65 -4.08 5.14
N LYS A 28 10.93 -4.85 6.19
CA LYS A 28 11.23 -6.29 6.12
C LYS A 28 10.14 -7.05 6.86
N ASN A 29 9.64 -8.14 6.27
CA ASN A 29 8.57 -8.97 6.85
C ASN A 29 7.33 -8.15 7.26
N TYR A 30 7.01 -7.12 6.46
CA TYR A 30 5.87 -6.27 6.70
C TYR A 30 4.56 -7.05 6.57
N SER A 31 3.64 -6.78 7.49
CA SER A 31 2.29 -7.33 7.47
C SER A 31 1.32 -6.33 8.07
N TRP A 32 0.07 -6.39 7.62
CA TRP A 32 -1.01 -5.55 8.13
C TRP A 32 -2.36 -6.22 7.88
N ALA A 33 -3.30 -6.04 8.79
CA ALA A 33 -4.68 -6.47 8.62
C ALA A 33 -5.35 -5.81 7.38
N ILE A 34 -6.60 -6.17 7.08
CA ILE A 34 -7.35 -5.48 6.02
C ILE A 34 -7.55 -4.02 6.40
N HIS A 35 -7.14 -3.11 5.51
CA HIS A 35 -7.24 -1.67 5.72
C HIS A 35 -7.43 -0.91 4.41
N HIS A 36 -7.56 0.42 4.55
CA HIS A 36 -7.59 1.40 3.47
C HIS A 36 -6.59 2.50 3.82
N GLU A 37 -5.96 3.10 2.83
CA GLU A 37 -5.03 4.20 3.03
C GLU A 37 -5.57 5.45 2.32
N ALA A 38 -5.48 6.59 3.00
CA ALA A 38 -5.82 7.89 2.43
C ALA A 38 -4.55 8.53 1.86
N HIS A 39 -4.39 8.47 0.54
CA HIS A 39 -3.28 9.09 -0.17
C HIS A 39 -3.78 10.13 -1.16
N PRO A 40 -3.03 11.23 -1.40
CA PRO A 40 -3.38 12.24 -2.41
C PRO A 40 -3.29 11.70 -3.85
N HIS A 41 -2.65 10.54 -4.03
CA HIS A 41 -2.50 9.88 -5.31
C HIS A 41 -3.52 8.75 -5.47
N ARG A 42 -4.02 8.57 -6.70
CA ARG A 42 -4.97 7.49 -7.02
C ARG A 42 -4.37 6.09 -6.85
N TYR A 43 -3.06 5.96 -7.05
CA TYR A 43 -2.37 4.68 -7.00
C TYR A 43 -1.22 4.72 -5.99
N SER A 44 -1.06 3.60 -5.28
CA SER A 44 0.11 3.29 -4.48
C SER A 44 0.92 2.20 -5.17
N VAL A 45 2.23 2.14 -4.87
CA VAL A 45 3.15 1.15 -5.45
C VAL A 45 4.00 0.53 -4.36
N SER A 46 4.26 -0.76 -4.48
CA SER A 46 5.20 -1.50 -3.64
C SER A 46 6.05 -2.39 -4.52
N TRP A 47 7.32 -2.49 -4.18
CA TRP A 47 8.29 -3.30 -4.91
C TRP A 47 9.01 -4.22 -3.95
N THR A 48 8.82 -5.52 -4.15
CA THR A 48 9.53 -6.56 -3.40
C THR A 48 10.92 -6.71 -3.99
N ILE A 49 11.92 -6.09 -3.39
CA ILE A 49 13.32 -6.16 -3.87
C ILE A 49 13.96 -7.54 -3.66
N SER A 50 13.61 -8.23 -2.57
CA SER A 50 14.19 -9.50 -2.19
C SER A 50 13.18 -10.33 -1.40
N ARG A 51 13.20 -11.63 -1.63
CA ARG A 51 12.39 -12.61 -0.93
C ARG A 51 12.99 -14.01 -1.11
N SER A 52 13.30 -14.67 -0.01
CA SER A 52 13.65 -16.08 -0.03
C SER A 52 12.42 -16.87 0.44
N PRO A 53 11.84 -17.75 -0.38
CA PRO A 53 10.74 -18.60 0.05
C PRO A 53 11.30 -19.70 0.96
N ASP A 54 11.37 -19.42 2.25
CA ASP A 54 11.62 -20.44 3.27
C ASP A 54 10.24 -20.84 3.83
N THR A 55 9.87 -22.11 3.73
CA THR A 55 8.54 -22.59 4.15
C THR A 55 8.32 -22.46 5.68
N PRO A 56 7.09 -22.11 6.15
CA PRO A 56 5.89 -21.87 5.35
C PRO A 56 5.71 -20.40 4.91
N ASP A 57 5.16 -20.27 3.70
CA ASP A 57 5.12 -19.06 2.86
C ASP A 57 3.96 -18.11 3.23
N ARG A 58 4.26 -16.88 3.67
CA ARG A 58 3.26 -15.81 3.96
C ARG A 58 3.76 -14.42 3.58
N CYS A 59 3.28 -13.31 4.12
CA CYS A 59 3.66 -11.96 3.63
C CYS A 59 3.32 -11.76 2.14
N HIS A 60 2.20 -12.33 1.70
CA HIS A 60 1.59 -12.07 0.40
C HIS A 60 0.57 -10.94 0.49
N PHE A 61 0.40 -10.22 -0.62
CA PHE A 61 -0.52 -9.11 -0.75
C PHE A 61 -1.89 -9.59 -1.24
N PHE A 62 -2.96 -9.06 -0.65
CA PHE A 62 -4.32 -9.40 -1.04
C PHE A 62 -5.10 -8.14 -1.39
N LEU A 63 -5.82 -8.20 -2.51
CA LEU A 63 -6.84 -7.22 -2.87
C LEU A 63 -8.20 -7.79 -2.48
N ALA A 64 -8.67 -7.45 -1.28
CA ALA A 64 -9.86 -8.05 -0.68
C ALA A 64 -11.11 -7.83 -1.54
N ARG A 65 -11.22 -6.66 -2.19
CA ARG A 65 -12.33 -6.34 -3.10
C ARG A 65 -12.50 -7.34 -4.24
N TYR A 66 -11.41 -7.93 -4.74
CA TYR A 66 -11.43 -8.84 -5.88
C TYR A 66 -11.25 -10.31 -5.47
N GLY A 67 -10.95 -10.58 -4.20
CA GLY A 67 -10.70 -11.94 -3.73
C GLY A 67 -9.39 -12.56 -4.23
N PHE A 68 -8.45 -11.76 -4.75
CA PHE A 68 -7.17 -12.25 -5.27
C PHE A 68 -6.03 -12.11 -4.26
N CYS A 69 -5.19 -13.14 -4.19
CA CYS A 69 -3.93 -13.17 -3.48
C CYS A 69 -2.78 -13.10 -4.49
N ILE A 70 -1.87 -12.15 -4.31
CA ILE A 70 -0.65 -12.03 -5.10
C ILE A 70 0.48 -12.69 -4.30
N HIS A 71 0.89 -13.87 -4.76
CA HIS A 71 2.05 -14.57 -4.23
C HIS A 71 3.32 -13.87 -4.71
N GLN A 72 3.81 -12.93 -3.91
CA GLN A 72 4.97 -12.12 -4.25
C GLN A 72 6.25 -12.97 -4.33
N ALA A 73 7.03 -12.77 -5.39
CA ALA A 73 8.39 -13.27 -5.55
C ALA A 73 9.40 -12.10 -5.47
N PRO A 74 10.73 -12.34 -5.45
CA PRO A 74 11.70 -11.28 -5.69
C PRO A 74 11.37 -10.52 -6.97
N ASN A 75 11.64 -9.22 -6.96
CA ASN A 75 11.41 -8.29 -8.06
C ASN A 75 9.93 -8.17 -8.50
N THR A 76 8.98 -8.39 -7.59
CA THR A 76 7.54 -8.18 -7.89
C THR A 76 7.14 -6.73 -7.64
N LEU A 77 6.56 -6.08 -8.65
CA LEU A 77 5.92 -4.76 -8.53
C LEU A 77 4.40 -4.94 -8.39
N ILE A 78 3.81 -4.32 -7.36
CA ILE A 78 2.36 -4.25 -7.18
C ILE A 78 1.93 -2.79 -7.19
N VAL A 79 0.93 -2.47 -8.00
CA VAL A 79 0.29 -1.16 -8.06
C VAL A 79 -1.19 -1.35 -7.74
N TRP A 80 -1.72 -0.60 -6.77
CA TRP A 80 -3.11 -0.72 -6.32
C TRP A 80 -3.75 0.64 -6.04
N ILE A 81 -5.07 0.64 -5.86
CA ILE A 81 -5.83 1.81 -5.40
C ILE A 81 -5.90 1.74 -3.87
N PRO A 82 -5.22 2.62 -3.13
CA PRO A 82 -5.10 2.52 -1.66
C PRO A 82 -6.43 2.66 -0.92
N SER A 83 -7.41 3.32 -1.52
CA SER A 83 -8.76 3.45 -0.96
C SER A 83 -9.63 2.18 -1.12
N GLU A 84 -9.14 1.14 -1.81
CA GLU A 84 -9.79 -0.16 -1.88
C GLU A 84 -9.22 -1.11 -0.79
N ALA A 85 -10.06 -1.96 -0.21
CA ALA A 85 -9.64 -2.86 0.87
C ALA A 85 -8.50 -3.81 0.44
N HIS A 86 -7.39 -3.77 1.17
CA HIS A 86 -6.21 -4.60 0.91
C HIS A 86 -5.49 -5.00 2.21
N ARG A 87 -4.61 -6.02 2.13
CA ARG A 87 -3.79 -6.46 3.27
C ARG A 87 -2.47 -7.08 2.81
N THR A 88 -1.53 -7.18 3.75
CA THR A 88 -0.35 -8.04 3.63
C THR A 88 -0.39 -9.06 4.75
N SER A 89 -0.45 -10.35 4.42
CA SER A 89 -0.58 -11.43 5.41
C SER A 89 0.58 -11.45 6.40
N LEU A 90 0.31 -11.88 7.64
CA LEU A 90 1.33 -12.08 8.68
C LEU A 90 2.40 -13.07 8.21
N PRO A 91 3.68 -12.90 8.54
CA PRO A 91 4.68 -13.96 8.42
C PRO A 91 4.25 -15.19 9.23
N ASP A 92 4.62 -16.40 8.81
CA ASP A 92 4.54 -17.55 9.72
C ASP A 92 5.63 -17.36 10.78
N ALA A 93 5.22 -16.93 11.98
CA ALA A 93 6.10 -16.80 13.13
C ALA A 93 6.17 -18.12 13.91
N CYS A 94 6.35 -19.25 13.22
CA CYS A 94 6.72 -20.55 13.82
C CYS A 94 7.03 -21.56 12.70
N PRO A 95 8.28 -22.05 12.54
CA PRO A 95 8.57 -23.21 11.70
C PRO A 95 8.05 -24.52 12.32
#